data_AF-A0A257EWV9-F1
#
_entry.id   AF-A0A257EWV9-F1
#
_cell.length_a   1.000
_cell.length_b   1.000
_cell.length_c   1.000
_cell.angle_alpha   90.00
_cell.angle_beta   90.00
_cell.angle_gamma   90.00
#
_symmetry.space_group_name_H-M   'P 1'
#
loop_
_entity.id
_entity.type
_entity.pdbx_description
1 polymer ?
#
loop_
_entity_poly.entity_id
_entity_poly.type
_entity_poly.pdbx_seq_one_letter_code
_entity_poly.pdbx_strand_id
1 'polypeptide(L)'
;MFNDWKQEKATAALVAEAQALSERLSQVKPHVLDSQAAHAQFWAAQYLADGKDLYTVMTWPPATVSKFVNATQTRIAALRKARDYDQSDGLTIWLHTARAVTEPRLLPPVREIWQQVQDAGPNATGTLQELLAEAGLPDTPLRRVPDGLGL
;
A
#
# COMPACT_ATOMS: atom_id res chain seq x y z
N MET A 1 20.25 26.11 -3.18
CA MET A 1 19.43 26.37 -4.38
C MET A 1 19.32 25.18 -5.35
N PHE A 2 20.42 24.60 -5.86
CA PHE A 2 20.33 23.43 -6.76
C PHE A 2 19.89 22.12 -6.05
N ASN A 3 20.33 21.91 -4.80
CA ASN A 3 19.90 20.75 -4.00
C ASN A 3 18.42 20.85 -3.58
N ASP A 4 17.97 22.04 -3.21
CA ASP A 4 16.57 22.29 -2.84
C ASP A 4 15.63 22.04 -4.03
N TRP A 5 16.02 22.49 -5.23
CA TRP A 5 15.28 22.21 -6.46
C TRP A 5 15.20 20.71 -6.78
N LYS A 6 16.29 19.96 -6.60
CA LYS A 6 16.30 18.50 -6.81
C LYS A 6 15.39 17.77 -5.83
N GLN A 7 15.43 18.15 -4.55
CA GLN A 7 14.59 17.58 -3.52
C GLN A 7 13.11 17.87 -3.78
N GLU A 8 12.80 19.09 -4.20
CA GLU A 8 11.43 19.49 -4.55
C GLU A 8 10.93 18.71 -5.76
N LYS A 9 11.74 18.56 -6.82
CA LYS A 9 11.38 17.75 -7.99
C LYS A 9 11.15 16.28 -7.62
N ALA A 10 12.00 15.70 -6.78
CA ALA A 10 11.85 14.33 -6.31
C ALA A 10 10.54 14.16 -5.53
N THR A 11 10.21 15.13 -4.69
CA THR A 11 8.95 15.10 -3.95
C THR A 11 7.73 15.22 -4.86
N ALA A 12 7.75 16.17 -5.80
CA ALA A 12 6.66 16.35 -6.75
C ALA A 12 6.40 15.06 -7.54
N ALA A 13 7.45 14.32 -7.89
CA ALA A 13 7.32 13.00 -8.53
C ALA A 13 6.63 11.99 -7.61
N LEU A 14 6.98 11.91 -6.33
CA LEU A 14 6.33 11.00 -5.36
C LEU A 14 4.84 11.31 -5.18
N VAL A 15 4.49 12.59 -5.11
CA VAL A 15 3.09 13.04 -5.02
C VAL A 15 2.34 12.67 -6.30
N ALA A 16 2.92 12.93 -7.47
CA ALA A 16 2.32 12.57 -8.76
C ALA A 16 2.13 11.05 -8.91
N GLU A 17 3.08 10.23 -8.45
CA GLU A 17 2.93 8.77 -8.43
C GLU A 17 1.76 8.31 -7.55
N ALA A 18 1.63 8.90 -6.34
CA ALA A 18 0.52 8.58 -5.45
C ALA A 18 -0.83 9.01 -6.04
N GLN A 19 -0.89 10.20 -6.64
CA GLN A 19 -2.08 10.69 -7.33
C GLN A 19 -2.46 9.78 -8.50
N ALA A 20 -1.49 9.38 -9.32
CA ALA A 20 -1.73 8.49 -10.45
C ALA A 20 -2.22 7.10 -10.01
N LEU A 21 -1.82 6.63 -8.82
CA LEU A 21 -2.36 5.41 -8.23
C LEU A 21 -3.82 5.59 -7.78
N SER A 22 -4.14 6.67 -7.06
CA SER A 22 -5.52 7.02 -6.67
C SER A 22 -6.43 7.10 -7.90
N GLU A 23 -6.01 7.85 -8.93
CA GLU A 23 -6.76 7.98 -10.18
C GLU A 23 -6.97 6.63 -10.86
N ARG A 24 -5.93 5.79 -10.94
CA ARG A 24 -6.06 4.45 -11.50
C ARG A 24 -7.08 3.62 -10.73
N LEU A 25 -6.99 3.58 -9.41
CA LEU A 25 -7.90 2.83 -8.54
C LEU A 25 -9.36 3.27 -8.69
N SER A 26 -9.62 4.56 -8.90
CA SER A 26 -10.97 5.06 -9.20
C SER A 26 -11.53 4.64 -10.57
N GLN A 27 -10.68 4.20 -11.49
CA GLN A 27 -11.04 3.88 -12.88
C GLN A 27 -10.96 2.39 -13.21
N VAL A 28 -10.34 1.57 -12.35
CA VAL A 28 -10.26 0.13 -12.58
C VAL A 28 -11.63 -0.54 -12.45
N LYS A 29 -11.76 -1.71 -13.06
CA LYS A 29 -12.98 -2.52 -12.95
C LYS A 29 -13.13 -3.00 -11.49
N PRO A 30 -14.37 -3.21 -11.00
CA PRO A 30 -14.61 -3.64 -9.62
C PRO A 30 -13.81 -4.87 -9.19
N HIS A 31 -13.71 -5.90 -10.02
CA HIS A 31 -12.94 -7.11 -9.67
C HIS A 31 -11.42 -6.87 -9.55
N VAL A 32 -10.89 -5.85 -10.24
CA VAL A 32 -9.48 -5.46 -10.10
C VAL A 32 -9.28 -4.72 -8.78
N LEU A 33 -10.21 -3.83 -8.42
CA LEU A 33 -10.20 -3.17 -7.12
C LEU A 33 -10.32 -4.20 -5.98
N ASP A 34 -11.20 -5.18 -6.13
CA ASP A 34 -11.38 -6.28 -5.18
C ASP A 34 -10.08 -7.06 -4.97
N SER A 35 -9.40 -7.42 -6.07
CA SER A 35 -8.10 -8.10 -6.02
C SER A 35 -7.05 -7.25 -5.31
N GLN A 36 -6.92 -5.97 -5.67
CA GLN A 36 -5.90 -5.09 -5.08
C GLN A 36 -6.17 -4.81 -3.60
N ALA A 37 -7.43 -4.67 -3.19
CA ALA A 37 -7.82 -4.55 -1.80
C ALA A 37 -7.49 -5.82 -1.01
N ALA A 38 -7.84 -7.00 -1.53
CA ALA A 38 -7.49 -8.28 -0.90
C ALA A 38 -5.97 -8.43 -0.74
N HIS A 39 -5.19 -8.14 -1.78
CA HIS A 39 -3.74 -8.24 -1.73
C HIS A 39 -3.08 -7.21 -0.81
N ALA A 40 -3.65 -6.00 -0.67
CA ALA A 40 -3.18 -5.03 0.33
C ALA A 40 -3.32 -5.60 1.75
N GLN A 41 -4.48 -6.21 2.07
CA GLN A 41 -4.71 -6.79 3.39
C GLN A 41 -3.90 -8.07 3.62
N PHE A 42 -3.71 -8.89 2.58
CA PHE A 42 -2.83 -10.04 2.61
C PHE A 42 -1.40 -9.65 3.01
N TRP A 43 -0.85 -8.57 2.43
CA TRP A 43 0.46 -8.07 2.83
C TRP A 43 0.49 -7.63 4.29
N ALA A 44 -0.56 -6.97 4.79
CA ALA A 44 -0.64 -6.59 6.19
C ALA A 44 -0.57 -7.83 7.12
N ALA A 45 -1.31 -8.88 6.80
CA ALA A 45 -1.28 -10.14 7.54
C ALA A 45 0.10 -10.84 7.46
N GLN A 46 0.71 -10.88 6.27
CA GLN A 46 2.04 -11.47 6.08
C GLN A 46 3.10 -10.76 6.92
N TYR A 47 3.12 -9.42 6.91
CA TYR A 47 4.07 -8.66 7.72
C TYR A 47 3.75 -8.75 9.22
N LEU A 48 2.48 -8.85 9.60
CA LEU A 48 2.08 -9.05 11.00
C LEU A 48 2.58 -10.41 11.53
N ALA A 49 2.53 -11.46 10.73
CA ALA A 49 3.12 -12.77 11.08
C ALA A 49 4.65 -12.68 11.29
N ASP A 50 5.33 -11.77 10.57
CA ASP A 50 6.74 -11.44 10.77
C ASP A 50 6.99 -10.47 11.95
N GLY A 51 5.96 -10.16 12.75
CA GLY A 51 6.03 -9.26 13.90
C GLY A 51 6.04 -7.76 13.55
N LYS A 52 5.64 -7.38 12.33
CA LYS A 52 5.58 -5.99 11.84
C LYS A 52 4.15 -5.59 11.50
N ASP A 53 3.50 -4.85 12.39
CA ASP A 53 2.15 -4.36 12.14
C ASP A 53 2.16 -3.15 11.17
N LEU A 54 1.82 -3.40 9.90
CA LEU A 54 1.75 -2.35 8.87
C LEU A 54 0.69 -1.29 9.17
N TYR A 55 -0.39 -1.60 9.88
CA TYR A 55 -1.41 -0.60 10.19
C TYR A 55 -0.88 0.50 11.11
N THR A 56 0.20 0.23 11.85
CA THR A 56 0.88 1.21 12.69
C THR A 56 1.97 2.00 11.97
N VAL A 57 2.15 1.80 10.65
CA VAL A 57 3.28 2.37 9.87
C VAL A 57 3.43 3.88 10.02
N MET A 58 2.32 4.61 10.19
CA MET A 58 2.32 6.06 10.38
C MET A 58 3.02 6.52 11.66
N THR A 59 3.20 5.63 12.62
CA THR A 59 3.86 5.88 13.91
C THR A 59 5.29 5.34 13.97
N TRP A 60 5.75 4.67 12.91
CA TRP A 60 7.08 4.07 12.89
C TRP A 60 8.18 5.13 12.86
N PRO A 61 9.36 4.84 13.44
CA PRO A 61 10.51 5.72 13.32
C PRO A 61 10.91 5.95 11.85
N PRO A 62 11.30 7.18 11.44
CA PRO A 62 11.63 7.48 10.04
C PRO A 62 12.69 6.55 9.44
N ALA A 63 13.71 6.17 10.22
CA ALA A 63 14.76 5.24 9.77
C ALA A 63 14.21 3.83 9.47
N THR A 64 13.20 3.37 10.23
CA THR A 64 12.52 2.09 9.98
C THR A 64 11.67 2.17 8.72
N VAL A 65 10.97 3.28 8.53
CA VAL A 65 10.21 3.56 7.31
C VAL A 65 11.11 3.58 6.08
N SER A 66 12.26 4.26 6.11
CA SER A 66 13.19 4.28 4.97
C SER A 66 13.69 2.88 4.61
N LYS A 67 14.00 2.04 5.61
CA LYS A 67 14.39 0.64 5.37
C LYS A 67 13.25 -0.17 4.75
N PHE A 68 12.02 0.01 5.26
CA PHE A 68 10.84 -0.63 4.71
C PHE A 68 10.59 -0.20 3.26
N VAL A 69 10.61 1.10 2.95
CA VAL A 69 10.42 1.64 1.60
C VAL A 69 11.41 1.01 0.62
N ASN A 70 12.70 0.95 0.97
CA ASN A 70 13.72 0.36 0.11
C ASN A 70 13.46 -1.15 -0.13
N ALA A 71 13.20 -1.91 0.93
CA ALA A 71 12.91 -3.34 0.82
C ALA A 71 11.64 -3.62 0.01
N THR A 72 10.61 -2.80 0.21
CA THR A 72 9.32 -2.88 -0.48
C THR A 72 9.48 -2.57 -1.97
N GLN A 73 10.26 -1.55 -2.34
CA GLN A 73 10.56 -1.26 -3.75
C GLN A 73 11.29 -2.44 -4.43
N THR A 74 12.28 -3.03 -3.77
CA THR A 74 12.99 -4.22 -4.29
C THR A 74 12.03 -5.40 -4.47
N ARG A 75 11.13 -5.64 -3.51
CA ARG A 75 10.14 -6.71 -3.58
C ARG A 75 9.12 -6.48 -4.71
N ILE A 76 8.59 -5.26 -4.87
CA ILE A 76 7.70 -4.91 -5.99
C ILE A 76 8.38 -5.15 -7.34
N ALA A 77 9.65 -4.75 -7.48
CA ALA A 77 10.41 -4.99 -8.71
C ALA A 77 10.57 -6.50 -9.01
N ALA A 78 10.83 -7.31 -7.97
CA ALA A 78 10.91 -8.76 -8.11
C ALA A 78 9.57 -9.40 -8.51
N LEU A 79 8.46 -9.01 -7.87
CA LEU A 79 7.11 -9.49 -8.19
C LEU A 79 6.73 -9.14 -9.64
N ARG A 80 6.97 -7.91 -10.07
CA ARG A 80 6.71 -7.48 -11.45
C ARG A 80 7.57 -8.24 -12.47
N LYS A 81 8.82 -8.56 -12.12
CA LYS A 81 9.68 -9.41 -12.96
C LYS A 81 9.12 -10.83 -13.08
N ALA A 82 8.54 -11.36 -12.00
CA ALA A 82 7.84 -12.63 -11.97
C ALA A 82 6.42 -12.58 -12.61
N ARG A 83 5.97 -11.39 -13.03
CA ARG A 83 4.62 -11.11 -13.55
C ARG A 83 3.49 -11.33 -12.53
N ASP A 84 3.82 -11.24 -11.24
CA ASP A 84 2.86 -11.28 -10.14
C ASP A 84 2.36 -9.86 -9.86
N TYR A 85 1.43 -9.40 -10.70
CA TYR A 85 0.95 -8.03 -10.67
C TYR A 85 0.03 -7.76 -9.48
N ASP A 86 -0.84 -8.70 -9.13
CA ASP A 86 -1.78 -8.55 -8.01
C ASP A 86 -1.05 -8.37 -6.68
N GLN A 87 -0.06 -9.21 -6.37
CA GLN A 87 0.75 -9.01 -5.17
C GLN A 87 1.55 -7.71 -5.23
N SER A 88 2.08 -7.35 -6.40
CA SER A 88 2.86 -6.11 -6.54
C SER A 88 2.01 -4.86 -6.36
N ASP A 89 0.77 -4.87 -6.82
CA ASP A 89 -0.15 -3.74 -6.75
C ASP A 89 -0.68 -3.56 -5.32
N GLY A 90 -1.07 -4.65 -4.65
CA GLY A 90 -1.43 -4.63 -3.23
C GLY A 90 -0.29 -4.10 -2.36
N LEU A 91 0.97 -4.48 -2.64
CA LEU A 91 2.14 -3.98 -1.91
C LEU A 91 2.46 -2.51 -2.22
N THR A 92 2.10 -2.03 -3.42
CA THR A 92 2.31 -0.64 -3.83
C THR A 92 1.47 0.32 -2.98
N ILE A 93 0.28 -0.07 -2.53
CA ILE A 93 -0.55 0.71 -1.61
C ILE A 93 0.22 0.98 -0.29
N TRP A 94 0.83 -0.05 0.29
CA TRP A 94 1.66 0.07 1.49
C TRP A 94 2.93 0.89 1.26
N LEU A 95 3.53 0.82 0.07
CA LEU A 95 4.68 1.66 -0.29
C LEU A 95 4.33 3.16 -0.20
N HIS A 96 3.20 3.58 -0.78
CA HIS A 96 2.77 4.98 -0.73
C HIS A 96 2.37 5.40 0.68
N THR A 97 1.74 4.50 1.43
CA THR A 97 1.42 4.73 2.85
C THR A 97 2.68 4.99 3.67
N ALA A 98 3.72 4.17 3.52
CA ALA A 98 4.99 4.36 4.21
C ALA A 98 5.70 5.66 3.80
N ARG A 99 5.68 6.01 2.50
CA ARG A 99 6.28 7.26 2.02
C ARG A 99 5.62 8.51 2.63
N ALA A 100 4.33 8.46 2.93
CA ALA A 100 3.61 9.57 3.55
C ALA A 100 4.11 9.94 4.96
N VAL A 101 4.81 9.02 5.65
CA VAL A 101 5.43 9.30 6.96
C VAL A 101 6.58 10.30 6.82
N THR A 102 7.38 10.17 5.77
CA THR A 102 8.53 11.06 5.53
C THR A 102 8.18 12.26 4.67
N GLU A 103 7.07 12.20 3.93
CA GLU A 103 6.60 13.28 3.06
C GLU A 103 5.09 13.47 3.21
N PRO A 104 4.66 14.37 4.12
CA PRO A 104 3.25 14.59 4.43
C PRO A 104 2.39 15.05 3.24
N ARG A 105 2.99 15.61 2.18
CA ARG A 105 2.25 15.98 0.95
C ARG A 105 1.62 14.78 0.24
N LEU A 106 2.05 13.54 0.54
CA LEU A 106 1.42 12.32 0.04
C LEU A 106 0.13 11.95 0.80
N LEU A 107 -0.16 12.55 1.97
CA LEU A 107 -1.32 12.16 2.77
C LEU A 107 -2.66 12.27 2.03
N PRO A 108 -2.96 13.35 1.27
CA PRO A 108 -4.22 13.43 0.54
C PRO A 108 -4.44 12.27 -0.46
N PRO A 109 -3.54 11.99 -1.42
CA PRO A 109 -3.75 10.85 -2.33
C PRO A 109 -3.70 9.50 -1.61
N VAL A 110 -2.93 9.35 -0.53
CA VAL A 110 -2.92 8.11 0.27
C VAL A 110 -4.27 7.87 0.96
N ARG A 111 -4.93 8.92 1.46
CA ARG A 111 -6.29 8.81 2.00
C ARG A 111 -7.29 8.38 0.94
N GLU A 112 -7.22 8.96 -0.26
CA GLU A 112 -8.08 8.58 -1.39
C GLU A 112 -7.88 7.11 -1.78
N ILE A 113 -6.63 6.64 -1.87
CA ILE A 113 -6.29 5.24 -2.13
C ILE A 113 -6.97 4.32 -1.10
N TRP A 114 -6.83 4.63 0.20
CA TRP A 114 -7.41 3.80 1.25
C TRP A 114 -8.93 3.88 1.33
N GLN A 115 -9.54 5.01 0.95
CA GLN A 115 -10.99 5.11 0.79
C GLN A 115 -11.47 4.16 -0.32
N GLN A 116 -10.82 4.16 -1.48
CA GLN A 116 -11.15 3.26 -2.59
C GLN A 116 -10.98 1.78 -2.20
N VAL A 117 -9.93 1.45 -1.43
CA VAL A 117 -9.70 0.09 -0.91
C VAL A 117 -10.80 -0.33 0.06
N GLN A 118 -11.28 0.57 0.93
CA GLN A 118 -12.41 0.27 1.82
C GLN A 118 -13.72 0.04 1.07
N ASP A 119 -13.90 0.74 -0.04
CA ASP A 119 -15.07 0.66 -0.91
C ASP A 119 -15.05 -0.57 -1.84
N ALA A 120 -14.04 -1.45 -1.71
CA ALA A 120 -13.98 -2.70 -2.44
C ALA A 120 -15.24 -3.56 -2.21
N GLY A 121 -15.64 -4.25 -3.28
CA GLY A 121 -16.82 -5.07 -3.37
C GLY A 121 -16.73 -6.37 -2.56
N PRO A 122 -17.84 -7.14 -2.53
CA PRO A 122 -17.96 -8.32 -1.67
C PRO A 122 -16.98 -9.45 -2.01
N ASN A 123 -16.46 -9.52 -3.25
CA ASN A 123 -15.55 -10.60 -3.65
C ASN A 123 -14.17 -10.47 -2.99
N ALA A 124 -13.77 -9.25 -2.63
CA ALA A 124 -12.47 -8.99 -2.01
C ALA A 124 -12.28 -9.76 -0.70
N THR A 125 -13.35 -9.96 0.08
CA THR A 125 -13.29 -10.75 1.32
C THR A 125 -13.02 -12.22 1.03
N GLY A 126 -13.70 -12.79 0.03
CA GLY A 126 -13.50 -14.18 -0.37
C GLY A 126 -12.08 -14.41 -0.88
N THR A 127 -11.61 -13.53 -1.78
CA THR A 127 -10.22 -13.56 -2.27
C THR A 127 -9.21 -13.44 -1.13
N LEU A 128 -9.43 -12.54 -0.16
CA LEU A 128 -8.55 -12.42 1.00
C LEU A 128 -8.51 -13.72 1.83
N GLN A 129 -9.67 -14.32 2.11
CA GLN A 129 -9.74 -15.57 2.88
C GLN A 129 -9.02 -16.72 2.19
N GLU A 130 -9.16 -16.85 0.86
CA GLU A 130 -8.45 -17.84 0.07
C GLU A 130 -6.92 -17.63 0.18
N LEU A 131 -6.44 -16.40 -0.04
CA LEU A 131 -5.03 -16.05 0.06
C LEU A 131 -4.44 -16.32 1.45
N LEU A 132 -5.18 -15.97 2.52
CA LEU A 132 -4.76 -16.21 3.90
C LEU A 132 -4.68 -17.72 4.20
N ALA A 133 -5.67 -18.49 3.76
CA ALA A 133 -5.70 -19.93 3.95
C ALA A 133 -4.55 -20.63 3.21
N GLU A 134 -4.28 -20.24 1.96
CA GLU A 134 -3.16 -20.77 1.17
C GLU A 134 -1.79 -20.48 1.82
N ALA A 135 -1.63 -19.32 2.45
CA ALA A 135 -0.41 -18.93 3.15
C ALA A 135 -0.32 -19.44 4.60
N GLY A 136 -1.37 -20.10 5.12
CA GLY A 136 -1.43 -20.54 6.52
C GLY A 136 -1.49 -19.37 7.51
N LEU A 137 -2.04 -18.23 7.11
CA LEU A 137 -2.19 -17.03 7.91
C LEU A 137 -3.56 -16.97 8.60
N PRO A 138 -3.67 -16.30 9.77
CA PRO A 138 -4.95 -16.13 10.46
C PRO A 138 -5.88 -15.17 9.70
N ASP A 139 -7.18 -15.39 9.86
CA ASP A 139 -8.22 -14.50 9.31
C ASP A 139 -8.02 -13.05 9.74
N THR A 140 -8.14 -12.13 8.78
CA THR A 140 -7.96 -10.69 8.99
C THR A 140 -9.09 -9.92 8.30
N PRO A 141 -9.61 -8.82 8.89
CA PRO A 141 -10.67 -8.03 8.28
C PRO A 141 -10.20 -7.28 7.02
N LEU A 142 -10.98 -7.36 5.94
CA LEU A 142 -10.69 -6.70 4.66
C LEU A 142 -10.60 -5.16 4.75
N ARG A 143 -11.36 -4.55 5.66
CA ARG A 143 -11.56 -3.09 5.68
C ARG A 143 -10.70 -2.35 6.69
N ARG A 144 -9.66 -2.99 7.25
CA ARG A 144 -8.76 -2.29 8.16
C ARG A 144 -7.89 -1.31 7.37
N VAL A 145 -7.79 -0.08 7.86
CA VAL A 145 -6.93 0.97 7.31
C VAL A 145 -5.78 1.29 8.25
N PRO A 146 -4.69 1.89 7.76
CA PRO A 146 -3.62 2.37 8.62
C PRO A 146 -4.09 3.40 9.63
N ASP A 147 -3.57 3.28 10.85
CA ASP A 147 -3.82 4.21 11.94
C ASP A 147 -3.28 5.61 11.57
N GLY A 148 -3.97 6.66 12.04
CA GLY A 148 -3.53 8.04 11.84
C GLY A 148 -3.83 8.64 10.45
N LEU A 149 -4.47 7.90 9.54
CA LEU A 149 -4.95 8.47 8.28
C LEU A 149 -6.17 9.38 8.45
N GLY A 150 -6.99 9.18 9.49
CA GLY A 150 -8.21 9.97 9.72
C GLY A 150 -9.34 9.66 8.73
N LEU A 151 -9.46 8.37 8.39
CA LEU A 151 -10.53 7.78 7.57
C LEU A 151 -11.54 7.07 8.48
#